data_AF-A0A2P0QM12-F1
#
_entry.id   AF-A0A2P0QM12-F1
#
_cell.length_a   1.000
_cell.length_b   1.000
_cell.length_c   1.000
_cell.angle_alpha   90.00
_cell.angle_beta   90.00
_cell.angle_gamma   90.00
#
_symmetry.space_group_name_H-M   'P 1'
#
loop_
_entity.id
_entity.type
_entity.pdbx_description
1 polymer ?
#
loop_
_entity_poly.entity_id
_entity_poly.type
_entity_poly.pdbx_seq_one_letter_code
_entity_poly.pdbx_strand_id
1 'polypeptide(L)'
;FAIRHEPALIKKLPQVQRRASIITGSVAAPFIDAVLFACGSTIPVVPVKKEIACLITIDDLKELDLRQLEQTVIIPGRAFVHDAEAHDVLSRNGIDREVIRGPDMLTADAETSMGMTKDQVLAMELDGFAELILAINMYGR
;
A
#
# COMPACT_ATOMS: atom_id res chain seq x y z
N PHE A 1 2.40 -9.73 -8.05
CA PHE A 1 2.03 -8.67 -9.03
C PHE A 1 2.29 -9.12 -10.45
N ALA A 2 1.45 -10.06 -10.89
CA ALA A 2 1.31 -10.46 -12.29
C ALA A 2 0.72 -9.33 -13.14
N ILE A 3 -0.14 -8.47 -12.58
CA ILE A 3 -0.84 -7.36 -13.25
C ILE A 3 0.12 -6.36 -13.90
N ARG A 4 1.36 -6.26 -13.42
CA ARG A 4 2.42 -5.44 -14.02
C ARG A 4 2.76 -5.82 -15.47
N HIS A 5 2.47 -7.06 -15.85
CA HIS A 5 2.67 -7.57 -17.20
C HIS A 5 1.41 -7.48 -18.05
N GLU A 6 0.34 -6.87 -17.54
CA GLU A 6 -0.97 -6.78 -18.19
C GLU A 6 -1.43 -5.31 -18.35
N PRO A 7 -0.86 -4.52 -19.29
CA PRO A 7 -1.18 -3.10 -19.44
C PRO A 7 -2.67 -2.81 -19.70
N ALA A 8 -3.38 -3.75 -20.34
CA ALA A 8 -4.80 -3.63 -20.58
C ALA A 8 -5.63 -3.68 -19.28
N LEU A 9 -5.16 -4.41 -18.25
CA LEU A 9 -5.80 -4.45 -16.95
C LEU A 9 -5.46 -3.21 -16.11
N ILE A 10 -4.21 -2.74 -16.15
CA ILE A 10 -3.82 -1.50 -15.46
C ILE A 10 -4.66 -0.31 -15.95
N LYS A 11 -4.97 -0.23 -17.25
CA LYS A 11 -5.85 0.82 -17.81
C LYS A 11 -7.29 0.79 -17.29
N LYS A 12 -7.73 -0.33 -16.69
CA LYS A 12 -9.05 -0.44 -16.07
C LYS A 12 -9.06 0.02 -14.62
N LEU A 13 -7.89 0.17 -13.98
CA LEU A 13 -7.80 0.70 -12.63
C LEU A 13 -8.25 2.16 -12.59
N PRO A 14 -8.85 2.61 -11.48
CA PRO A 14 -9.12 4.03 -11.26
C PRO A 14 -7.82 4.86 -11.35
N GLN A 15 -7.95 6.13 -11.70
CA GLN A 15 -6.81 7.05 -11.64
C GLN A 15 -6.60 7.55 -10.21
N VAL A 16 -5.35 7.77 -9.83
CA VAL A 16 -5.02 8.43 -8.56
C VAL A 16 -5.26 9.93 -8.71
N GLN A 17 -6.08 10.50 -7.82
CA GLN A 17 -6.57 11.88 -7.88
C GLN A 17 -6.14 12.71 -6.67
N ARG A 18 -5.70 12.07 -5.58
CA ARG A 18 -5.31 12.73 -4.32
C ARG A 18 -3.99 12.17 -3.79
N ARG A 19 -3.44 12.81 -2.75
CA ARG A 19 -2.13 12.45 -2.19
C ARG A 19 -2.27 11.75 -0.83
N ALA A 20 -1.58 10.63 -0.70
CA ALA A 20 -1.36 9.92 0.56
C ALA A 20 -0.04 9.13 0.48
N SER A 21 0.67 8.94 1.58
CA SER A 21 1.82 8.03 1.60
C SER A 21 1.39 6.59 1.76
N ILE A 22 2.01 5.66 1.03
CA ILE A 22 1.74 4.23 1.17
C ILE A 22 2.90 3.58 1.88
N ILE A 23 2.69 3.02 3.07
CA ILE A 23 3.70 2.21 3.75
C ILE A 23 3.53 0.74 3.34
N THR A 24 4.63 0.07 3.02
CA THR A 24 4.61 -1.34 2.66
C THR A 24 5.95 -2.03 2.95
N GLY A 25 6.02 -3.34 2.77
CA GLY A 25 7.26 -4.09 2.91
C GLY A 25 8.23 -3.80 1.76
N SER A 26 9.53 -3.92 2.03
CA SER A 26 10.61 -3.59 1.09
C SER A 26 10.52 -4.34 -0.26
N VAL A 27 10.04 -5.59 -0.25
CA VAL A 27 9.91 -6.40 -1.47
C VAL A 27 8.78 -5.89 -2.37
N ALA A 28 7.64 -5.49 -1.80
CA ALA A 28 6.47 -5.09 -2.56
C ALA A 28 6.53 -3.64 -3.04
N ALA A 29 7.27 -2.78 -2.33
CA ALA A 29 7.34 -1.34 -2.58
C ALA A 29 7.62 -0.94 -4.04
N PRO A 30 8.69 -1.41 -4.71
CA PRO A 30 8.97 -0.98 -6.09
C PRO A 30 7.88 -1.41 -7.09
N PHE A 31 7.14 -2.46 -6.77
CA PHE A 31 6.09 -2.98 -7.64
C PHE A 31 4.77 -2.24 -7.46
N ILE A 32 4.42 -1.91 -6.22
CA ILE A 32 3.27 -1.07 -5.90
C ILE A 32 3.48 0.32 -6.50
N ASP A 33 4.67 0.89 -6.35
CA ASP A 33 5.06 2.18 -6.94
C ASP A 33 4.87 2.18 -8.45
N ALA A 34 5.38 1.16 -9.16
CA ALA A 34 5.23 1.05 -10.60
C ALA A 34 3.75 0.97 -11.07
N VAL A 35 2.90 0.25 -10.34
CA VAL A 35 1.47 0.14 -10.66
C VAL A 35 0.76 1.48 -10.41
N LEU A 36 0.98 2.10 -9.25
CA LEU A 36 0.37 3.38 -8.91
C LEU A 36 0.84 4.49 -9.86
N PHE A 37 2.12 4.52 -10.23
CA PHE A 37 2.65 5.45 -11.23
C PHE A 37 1.96 5.31 -12.58
N ALA A 38 1.71 4.09 -13.04
CA ALA A 38 0.95 3.82 -14.26
C ALA A 38 -0.53 4.28 -14.16
N CYS A 39 -1.06 4.44 -12.95
CA CYS A 39 -2.37 5.01 -12.65
C CYS A 39 -2.34 6.53 -12.38
N GLY A 40 -1.24 7.22 -12.71
CA GLY A 40 -1.09 8.67 -12.58
C GLY A 40 -0.61 9.15 -11.21
N SER A 41 -0.20 8.25 -10.32
CA SER A 41 0.29 8.60 -9.00
C SER A 41 1.67 9.25 -9.03
N THR A 42 1.85 10.26 -8.19
CA THR A 42 3.16 10.80 -7.78
C THR A 42 3.35 10.71 -6.27
N ILE A 43 2.54 9.86 -5.61
CA ILE A 43 2.52 9.75 -4.16
C ILE A 43 3.68 8.85 -3.70
N PRO A 44 4.28 9.10 -2.52
CA PRO A 44 5.39 8.30 -2.05
C PRO A 44 4.93 6.91 -1.60
N VAL A 45 5.52 5.86 -2.19
CA VAL A 45 5.47 4.48 -1.67
C VAL A 45 6.73 4.25 -0.83
N VAL A 46 6.53 4.11 0.48
CA VAL A 46 7.58 4.12 1.48
C VAL A 46 7.82 2.70 2.02
N PRO A 47 8.94 2.06 1.67
CA PRO A 47 9.28 0.76 2.23
C PRO A 47 9.73 0.90 3.68
N VAL A 48 9.24 0.01 4.55
CA VAL A 48 9.99 -0.35 5.77
C VAL A 48 11.10 -1.34 5.42
N LYS A 49 12.06 -1.57 6.33
CA LYS A 49 13.12 -2.57 6.09
C LYS A 49 12.56 -3.98 5.92
N LYS A 50 11.52 -4.32 6.68
CA LYS A 50 10.87 -5.64 6.67
C LYS A 50 10.31 -5.96 5.30
N GLU A 51 10.51 -7.21 4.87
CA GLU A 51 10.13 -7.67 3.53
C GLU A 51 8.62 -7.86 3.35
N ILE A 52 7.97 -8.42 4.38
CA ILE A 52 6.56 -8.84 4.33
C ILE A 52 5.69 -7.80 5.05
N ALA A 53 4.78 -7.18 4.31
CA ALA A 53 3.91 -6.11 4.78
C ALA A 53 3.00 -6.51 5.96
N CYS A 54 2.51 -7.75 5.99
CA CYS A 54 1.64 -8.24 7.08
C CYS A 54 2.37 -8.41 8.42
N LEU A 55 3.71 -8.49 8.39
CA LEU A 55 4.52 -8.68 9.59
C LEU A 55 5.09 -7.36 10.12
N ILE A 56 4.71 -6.22 9.53
CA ILE A 56 5.12 -4.89 9.98
C ILE A 56 4.61 -4.67 11.41
N THR A 57 5.51 -4.32 12.31
CA THR A 57 5.21 -3.97 13.70
C THR A 57 5.48 -2.49 13.94
N ILE A 58 5.18 -2.04 15.16
CA ILE A 58 5.44 -0.66 15.57
C ILE A 58 6.93 -0.26 15.46
N ASP A 59 7.85 -1.20 15.69
CA ASP A 59 9.28 -0.91 15.65
C ASP A 59 9.77 -0.63 14.23
N ASP A 60 9.20 -1.29 13.21
CA ASP A 60 9.48 -0.97 11.82
C ASP A 60 9.03 0.46 11.47
N LEU A 61 7.89 0.91 12.00
CA LEU A 61 7.39 2.27 11.77
C LEU A 61 8.26 3.33 12.45
N LYS A 62 8.82 3.02 13.64
CA LYS A 62 9.73 3.92 14.37
C LYS A 62 11.02 4.20 13.61
N GLU A 63 11.41 3.37 12.65
CA GLU A 63 12.61 3.55 11.84
C GLU A 63 12.40 4.47 10.62
N LEU A 64 11.15 4.80 10.28
CA LEU A 64 10.85 5.63 9.11
C LEU A 64 11.28 7.08 9.31
N ASP A 65 11.84 7.65 8.24
CA ASP A 65 12.01 9.10 8.11
C ASP A 65 10.65 9.74 7.83
N LEU A 66 10.09 10.44 8.81
CA LEU A 66 8.75 11.02 8.71
C LEU A 66 8.68 12.23 7.78
N ARG A 67 9.82 12.78 7.33
CA ARG A 67 9.83 13.91 6.38
C ARG A 67 9.39 13.52 4.98
N GLN A 68 9.43 12.22 4.66
CA GLN A 68 8.97 11.69 3.38
C GLN A 68 7.46 11.40 3.34
N LEU A 69 6.78 11.53 4.50
CA LEU A 69 5.38 11.17 4.64
C LEU A 69 4.47 12.39 4.48
N GLU A 70 3.43 12.21 3.66
CA GLU A 70 2.26 13.07 3.52
C GLU A 70 1.46 13.10 4.84
N GLN A 71 0.43 13.95 4.87
CA GLN A 71 -0.46 14.03 6.02
C GLN A 71 -1.34 12.78 6.18
N THR A 72 -1.83 12.23 5.07
CA THR A 72 -2.56 10.95 5.07
C THR A 72 -1.58 9.82 4.78
N VAL A 73 -1.57 8.78 5.62
CA VAL A 73 -0.71 7.60 5.47
C VAL A 73 -1.57 6.35 5.46
N ILE A 74 -1.40 5.53 4.43
CA ILE A 74 -2.06 4.24 4.29
C ILE A 74 -1.06 3.15 4.65
N ILE A 75 -1.40 2.33 5.65
CA ILE A 75 -0.63 1.16 6.06
C ILE A 75 -1.30 -0.12 5.53
N PRO A 76 -0.58 -1.26 5.43
CA PRO A 76 -1.19 -2.52 5.00
C PRO A 76 -2.33 -2.93 5.95
N GLY A 77 -3.46 -3.40 5.42
CA GLY A 77 -4.61 -3.77 6.23
C GLY A 77 -4.27 -4.77 7.34
N ARG A 78 -3.44 -5.76 7.00
CA ARG A 78 -2.97 -6.81 7.92
C ARG A 78 -1.67 -6.51 8.67
N ALA A 79 -1.22 -5.26 8.72
CA ALA A 79 0.00 -4.92 9.49
C ALA A 79 -0.20 -5.23 11.00
N PHE A 80 0.81 -5.81 11.63
CA PHE A 80 0.81 -6.23 13.03
C PHE A 80 1.17 -5.08 13.99
N VAL A 81 0.42 -3.99 13.91
CA VAL A 81 0.56 -2.79 14.73
C VAL A 81 -0.81 -2.31 15.18
N HIS A 82 -0.95 -1.71 16.35
CA HIS A 82 -2.20 -1.09 16.78
C HIS A 82 -2.38 0.30 16.15
N ASP A 83 -3.59 0.67 15.74
CA ASP A 83 -3.83 1.92 14.99
C ASP A 83 -3.42 3.17 15.77
N ALA A 84 -3.74 3.22 17.08
CA ALA A 84 -3.32 4.33 17.94
C ALA A 84 -1.79 4.44 18.07
N GLU A 85 -1.07 3.31 18.13
CA GLU A 85 0.41 3.35 18.19
C GLU A 85 1.00 3.79 16.85
N ALA A 86 0.44 3.31 15.74
CA ALA A 86 0.84 3.73 14.41
C ALA A 86 0.64 5.24 14.22
N HIS A 87 -0.51 5.77 14.64
CA HIS A 87 -0.79 7.20 14.67
C HIS A 87 0.28 7.96 15.47
N ASP A 88 0.53 7.58 16.73
CA ASP A 88 1.45 8.31 17.60
C ASP A 88 2.90 8.28 17.06
N VAL A 89 3.35 7.14 16.55
CA VAL A 89 4.69 7.00 15.98
C VAL A 89 4.83 7.78 14.68
N LEU A 90 3.82 7.73 13.79
CA LEU A 90 3.86 8.43 12.52
C LEU A 90 3.63 9.94 12.69
N SER A 91 3.07 10.40 13.81
CA SER A 91 2.85 11.82 14.12
C SER A 91 3.92 12.43 15.06
N ARG A 92 4.92 11.66 15.51
CA ARG A 92 5.92 12.11 16.52
C ARG A 92 6.79 13.30 16.11
N ASN A 93 6.77 13.71 14.83
CA ASN A 93 7.47 14.92 14.35
C ASN A 93 6.61 16.19 14.47
N GLY A 94 5.48 16.13 15.17
CA GLY A 94 4.58 17.27 15.42
C GLY A 94 3.57 17.53 14.29
N ILE A 95 3.53 16.68 13.26
CA ILE A 95 2.51 16.70 12.21
C ILE A 95 1.47 15.65 12.55
N ASP A 96 0.24 16.09 12.80
CA ASP A 96 -0.90 15.21 13.05
C ASP A 96 -1.31 14.50 11.75
N ARG A 97 -1.01 13.19 11.67
CA ARG A 97 -1.24 12.37 10.48
C ARG A 97 -2.46 11.49 10.63
N GLU A 98 -3.24 11.41 9.55
CA GLU A 98 -4.35 10.49 9.43
C GLU A 98 -3.82 9.12 8.96
N VAL A 99 -3.92 8.10 9.81
CA VAL A 99 -3.45 6.74 9.51
C VAL A 99 -4.64 5.86 9.14
N ILE A 100 -4.63 5.35 7.91
CA ILE A 100 -5.68 4.54 7.33
C ILE A 100 -5.17 3.13 7.04
N ARG A 101 -5.99 2.12 7.31
CA ARG A 101 -5.74 0.75 6.86
C ARG A 101 -6.14 0.62 5.40
N GLY A 102 -5.18 0.27 4.56
CA GLY A 102 -5.42 -0.10 3.18
C GLY A 102 -5.94 -1.54 3.05
N PRO A 103 -5.96 -2.08 1.83
CA PRO A 103 -6.41 -3.45 1.59
C PRO A 103 -5.58 -4.49 2.36
N ASP A 104 -6.24 -5.60 2.70
CA ASP A 104 -5.59 -6.72 3.40
C ASP A 104 -4.58 -7.46 2.53
N MET A 105 -4.85 -7.52 1.22
CA MET A 105 -4.04 -8.22 0.23
C MET A 105 -4.07 -7.45 -1.09
N LEU A 106 -2.90 -7.30 -1.72
CA LEU A 106 -2.78 -6.80 -3.08
C LEU A 106 -2.45 -7.90 -4.10
N THR A 107 -2.14 -9.11 -3.64
CA THR A 107 -1.79 -10.28 -4.44
C THR A 107 -2.01 -11.54 -3.60
N ALA A 108 -2.15 -12.68 -4.27
CA ALA A 108 -2.13 -13.99 -3.62
C ALA A 108 -0.76 -14.24 -2.95
N ASP A 109 -0.79 -14.90 -1.80
CA ASP A 109 0.39 -15.43 -1.14
C ASP A 109 0.71 -16.85 -1.62
N ALA A 110 1.81 -17.43 -1.13
CA ALA A 110 2.25 -18.76 -1.55
C ALA A 110 1.22 -19.86 -1.23
N GLU A 111 0.41 -19.70 -0.20
CA GLU A 111 -0.58 -20.70 0.23
C GLU A 111 -1.83 -20.64 -0.65
N THR A 112 -2.36 -19.43 -0.84
CA THR A 112 -3.57 -19.18 -1.64
C THR A 112 -3.34 -19.38 -3.14
N SER A 113 -2.14 -19.09 -3.64
CA SER A 113 -1.83 -19.20 -5.07
C SER A 113 -1.75 -20.64 -5.61
N MET A 114 -1.53 -21.67 -4.78
CA MET A 114 -1.39 -23.06 -5.24
C MET A 114 -2.65 -23.60 -5.95
N GLY A 115 -3.83 -23.07 -5.62
CA GLY A 115 -5.11 -23.46 -6.22
C GLY A 115 -5.64 -22.48 -7.26
N MET A 116 -4.92 -21.39 -7.54
CA MET A 116 -5.43 -20.30 -8.37
C MET A 116 -4.92 -20.38 -9.80
N THR A 117 -5.80 -20.10 -10.75
CA THR A 117 -5.39 -19.81 -12.13
C THR A 117 -4.76 -18.41 -12.19
N LYS A 118 -3.97 -18.15 -13.25
CA LYS A 118 -3.43 -16.82 -13.52
C LYS A 118 -4.53 -15.74 -13.52
N ASP A 119 -5.68 -16.04 -14.13
CA ASP A 119 -6.80 -15.09 -14.23
C ASP A 119 -7.40 -14.78 -12.85
N GLN A 120 -7.47 -15.75 -11.95
CA GLN A 120 -7.92 -15.53 -10.57
C GLN A 120 -6.92 -14.67 -9.79
N VAL A 121 -5.61 -14.88 -9.97
CA VAL A 121 -4.59 -14.02 -9.36
C VAL A 121 -4.71 -12.59 -9.91
N LEU A 122 -4.87 -12.43 -11.22
CA LEU A 122 -5.02 -11.12 -11.84
C LEU A 122 -6.29 -10.40 -11.39
N ALA A 123 -7.42 -11.11 -11.22
CA ALA A 123 -8.65 -10.53 -10.68
C ALA A 123 -8.45 -10.02 -9.26
N MET A 124 -7.81 -10.82 -8.39
CA MET A 124 -7.49 -10.43 -7.03
C MET A 124 -6.56 -9.21 -6.97
N GLU A 125 -5.51 -9.19 -7.79
CA GLU A 125 -4.62 -8.03 -7.86
C GLU A 125 -5.34 -6.78 -8.38
N LEU A 126 -6.22 -6.92 -9.38
CA LEU A 126 -7.01 -5.83 -9.92
C LEU A 126 -7.92 -5.23 -8.85
N ASP A 127 -8.65 -6.06 -8.12
CA ASP A 127 -9.56 -5.63 -7.05
C ASP A 127 -8.78 -4.96 -5.90
N GLY A 128 -7.67 -5.56 -5.46
CA GLY A 128 -6.84 -5.00 -4.39
C GLY A 128 -6.22 -3.65 -4.75
N PHE A 129 -5.71 -3.49 -5.98
CA PHE A 129 -5.19 -2.19 -6.44
C PHE A 129 -6.31 -1.16 -6.63
N ALA A 130 -7.50 -1.57 -7.11
CA ALA A 130 -8.64 -0.67 -7.22
C ALA A 130 -9.06 -0.16 -5.84
N GLU A 131 -9.14 -1.03 -4.84
CA GLU A 131 -9.45 -0.66 -3.46
C GLU A 131 -8.40 0.28 -2.87
N LEU A 132 -7.10 0.01 -3.09
CA LEU A 132 -6.02 0.91 -2.65
C LEU A 132 -6.16 2.31 -3.26
N ILE A 133 -6.40 2.39 -4.57
CA ILE A 133 -6.55 3.68 -5.27
C ILE A 133 -7.80 4.41 -4.78
N LEU A 134 -8.90 3.70 -4.56
CA LEU A 134 -10.11 4.28 -3.98
C LEU A 134 -9.87 4.81 -2.57
N ALA A 135 -9.12 4.09 -1.72
CA ALA A 135 -8.73 4.56 -0.40
C ALA A 135 -7.87 5.83 -0.49
N ILE A 136 -6.88 5.87 -1.40
CA ILE A 136 -6.10 7.08 -1.67
C ILE A 136 -7.01 8.25 -2.05
N ASN A 137 -7.94 8.04 -2.97
CA ASN A 137 -8.82 9.10 -3.46
C ASN A 137 -9.87 9.53 -2.44
N MET A 138 -10.23 8.65 -1.50
CA MET A 138 -11.20 8.94 -0.45
C MET A 138 -10.58 9.75 0.69
N TYR A 139 -9.43 9.30 1.21
CA TYR A 139 -8.80 9.85 2.41
C TYR A 139 -7.63 10.79 2.12
N GLY A 140 -7.06 10.73 0.92
CA GLY A 140 -5.99 11.64 0.50
C GLY A 140 -6.47 13.08 0.44
N ARG A 141 -5.51 14.00 0.51
CA ARG A 141 -5.72 15.46 0.39
C ARG A 141 -5.18 16.00 -0.92
#